data_AF-A0A3G1GPJ3-F1
#
_entry.id   AF-A0A3G1GPJ3-F1
#
_cell.length_a   1.000
_cell.length_b   1.000
_cell.length_c   1.000
_cell.angle_alpha   90.00
_cell.angle_beta   90.00
_cell.angle_gamma   90.00
#
_symmetry.space_group_name_H-M   'P 1'
#
loop_
_entity.id
_entity.type
_entity.pdbx_description
1 polymer ?
#
loop_
_entity_poly.entity_id
_entity_poly.type
_entity_poly.pdbx_seq_one_letter_code
_entity_poly.pdbx_strand_id
1 'polypeptide(L)'
;LMKMMTLIFILLGAWIGYELAKFKISYNLMSINSLTLSMFLSLMWNLPSLATLGVNYYPIYLGKSYGKLFDQGWFEYYGGLNLSSQLKKSMILQILSINHLKIYLLLLIFWLMFLILNF
;
A
#
# COMPACT_ATOMS: atom_id res chain seq x y z
N LEU A 1 -37.26 10.81 -36.19
CA LEU A 1 -38.00 10.27 -35.03
C LEU A 1 -37.23 10.44 -33.72
N MET A 2 -36.07 9.81 -33.51
CA MET A 2 -35.29 9.95 -32.26
C MET A 2 -34.96 11.40 -31.88
N LYS A 3 -34.60 12.26 -32.84
CA LYS A 3 -34.34 13.70 -32.59
C LYS A 3 -35.57 14.48 -32.09
N MET A 4 -36.78 14.07 -32.49
CA MET A 4 -38.01 14.69 -32.00
C MET A 4 -38.37 14.15 -30.61
N MET A 5 -38.13 12.87 -30.34
CA MET A 5 -38.31 12.28 -29.00
C MET A 5 -37.42 12.97 -27.97
N THR A 6 -36.13 13.17 -28.26
CA THR A 6 -35.23 13.87 -27.34
C THR A 6 -35.69 15.30 -27.06
N LEU A 7 -36.18 16.01 -28.08
CA LEU A 7 -36.67 17.38 -27.93
C LEU A 7 -37.93 17.42 -27.02
N ILE A 8 -38.85 16.47 -27.21
CA ILE A 8 -40.05 16.34 -26.38
C ILE A 8 -39.68 16.03 -24.92
N PHE A 9 -38.74 15.11 -24.66
CA PHE A 9 -38.29 14.79 -23.30
C PHE A 9 -37.61 15.97 -22.61
N ILE A 10 -36.81 16.76 -23.33
CA ILE A 10 -36.16 17.95 -22.78
C ILE A 10 -37.21 19.01 -22.41
N LEU A 11 -38.18 19.28 -23.28
CA LEU A 11 -39.25 20.24 -23.00
C LEU A 11 -40.14 19.79 -21.84
N LEU A 12 -40.47 18.50 -21.76
CA LEU A 12 -41.22 17.94 -20.63
C LEU A 12 -40.44 18.05 -19.31
N GLY A 13 -39.14 17.73 -19.32
CA GLY A 13 -38.29 17.87 -18.14
C GLY A 13 -38.20 19.32 -17.66
N ALA A 14 -38.04 20.28 -18.59
CA ALA A 14 -38.02 21.70 -18.27
C ALA A 14 -39.35 22.18 -17.67
N TRP A 15 -40.48 21.75 -18.23
CA TRP A 15 -41.81 22.11 -17.72
C TRP A 15 -42.04 21.55 -16.31
N ILE A 16 -41.76 20.27 -16.09
CA ILE A 16 -41.91 19.63 -14.78
C ILE A 16 -40.99 20.29 -13.75
N GLY A 17 -39.73 20.57 -14.11
CA GLY A 17 -38.79 21.26 -13.23
C GLY A 17 -39.25 22.67 -12.83
N TYR A 18 -39.86 23.42 -13.76
CA TYR A 18 -40.39 24.75 -13.47
C TYR A 18 -41.59 24.70 -12.52
N GLU A 19 -42.50 23.76 -12.68
CA GLU A 19 -43.63 23.57 -11.75
C GLU A 19 -43.15 23.14 -10.36
N LEU A 20 -42.14 22.25 -10.29
CA LEU A 20 -41.54 21.86 -9.02
C LEU A 20 -40.86 23.04 -8.32
N ALA A 21 -40.22 23.96 -9.04
CA ALA A 21 -39.53 25.10 -8.42
C ALA A 21 -40.47 26.12 -7.73
N LYS A 22 -41.76 26.14 -8.05
CA LYS A 22 -42.75 27.07 -7.47
C LYS A 22 -43.25 26.65 -6.09
N PHE A 23 -42.34 26.35 -5.16
CA PHE A 23 -42.73 26.06 -3.78
C PHE A 23 -43.15 27.32 -3.03
N LYS A 24 -44.32 27.27 -2.35
CA LYS A 24 -44.74 28.23 -1.32
C LYS A 24 -44.42 27.70 0.06
N ILE A 25 -44.24 28.60 1.02
CA ILE A 25 -43.83 28.33 2.40
C ILE A 25 -44.81 27.43 3.17
N SER A 26 -46.09 27.36 2.77
CA SER A 26 -47.14 26.60 3.48
C SER A 26 -47.44 25.21 2.91
N TYR A 27 -46.63 24.66 2.00
CA TYR A 27 -46.86 23.31 1.46
C TYR A 27 -46.31 22.22 2.39
N ASN A 28 -47.10 21.17 2.61
CA ASN A 28 -46.58 19.95 3.22
C ASN A 28 -45.70 19.22 2.20
N LEU A 29 -44.46 18.89 2.59
CA LEU A 29 -43.50 18.23 1.72
C LEU A 29 -43.81 16.74 1.59
N MET A 30 -44.08 16.27 0.38
CA MET A 30 -44.26 14.83 0.11
C MET A 30 -43.02 14.00 0.47
N SER A 31 -41.82 14.61 0.47
CA SER A 31 -40.57 13.96 0.86
C SER A 31 -40.47 13.60 2.35
N ILE A 32 -41.24 14.28 3.21
CA ILE A 32 -41.32 13.97 4.65
C ILE A 32 -42.16 12.70 4.86
N ASN A 33 -43.17 12.46 4.02
CA ASN A 33 -44.01 11.26 4.13
C ASN A 33 -43.24 9.98 3.75
N SER A 34 -42.19 10.08 2.95
CA SER A 34 -41.33 8.95 2.53
C SER A 34 -39.85 9.21 2.83
N LEU A 35 -39.54 9.54 4.08
CA LEU A 35 -38.19 9.84 4.55
C LEU A 35 -37.14 8.76 4.21
N THR A 36 -37.50 7.49 4.28
CA THR A 36 -36.56 6.40 3.97
C THR A 36 -36.10 6.43 2.51
N LEU A 37 -37.04 6.62 1.59
CA LEU A 37 -36.75 6.70 0.17
C LEU A 37 -36.03 8.01 -0.19
N SER A 38 -36.47 9.13 0.39
CA SER A 38 -35.86 10.44 0.12
C SER A 38 -34.43 10.51 0.65
N MET A 39 -34.16 9.93 1.83
CA MET A 39 -32.81 9.84 2.38
C MET A 39 -31.92 8.86 1.59
N PHE A 40 -32.47 7.76 1.09
CA PHE A 40 -31.70 6.85 0.24
C PHE A 40 -31.28 7.50 -1.08
N LEU A 41 -32.18 8.27 -1.71
CA LEU A 41 -31.88 9.01 -2.94
C LEU A 41 -30.91 10.17 -2.68
N SER A 42 -31.07 10.89 -1.56
CA SER A 42 -30.20 12.03 -1.20
C SER A 42 -28.77 11.59 -0.85
N LEU A 43 -28.62 10.43 -0.22
CA LEU A 43 -27.31 9.84 0.10
C LEU A 43 -26.64 9.16 -1.10
N MET A 44 -27.13 9.39 -2.32
CA MET A 44 -26.64 8.73 -3.54
C MET A 44 -26.58 7.22 -3.37
N TRP A 45 -27.69 6.61 -2.93
CA TRP A 45 -27.79 5.17 -2.67
C TRP A 45 -26.75 4.64 -1.67
N ASN A 46 -26.36 5.46 -0.69
CA ASN A 46 -25.30 5.16 0.28
C ASN A 46 -23.91 4.88 -0.37
N LEU A 47 -23.71 5.20 -1.64
CA LEU A 47 -22.43 5.01 -2.33
C LEU A 47 -21.24 5.69 -1.64
N PRO A 48 -21.36 6.91 -1.09
CA PRO A 48 -20.25 7.54 -0.36
C PRO A 48 -19.80 6.71 0.86
N SER A 49 -20.74 6.07 1.56
CA SER A 49 -20.43 5.25 2.73
C SER A 49 -19.75 3.93 2.35
N LEU A 50 -20.17 3.33 1.23
CA LEU A 50 -19.56 2.11 0.68
C LEU A 50 -18.15 2.36 0.16
N ALA A 51 -17.94 3.48 -0.55
CA ALA A 51 -16.61 3.84 -1.06
C ALA A 51 -15.63 4.12 0.08
N THR A 52 -16.07 4.84 1.11
CA THR A 52 -15.19 5.21 2.24
C THR A 52 -14.83 4.02 3.13
N LEU A 53 -15.77 3.13 3.43
CA LEU A 53 -15.52 1.99 4.32
C LEU A 53 -14.99 0.75 3.58
N GLY A 54 -15.52 0.45 2.39
CA GLY A 54 -15.14 -0.74 1.64
C GLY A 54 -13.84 -0.54 0.88
N VAL A 55 -13.77 0.47 0.01
CA VAL A 55 -12.67 0.60 -0.96
C VAL A 55 -11.38 1.07 -0.30
N ASN A 56 -11.44 1.98 0.67
CA ASN A 56 -10.22 2.52 1.29
C ASN A 56 -9.55 1.55 2.27
N TYR A 57 -10.29 0.62 2.88
CA TYR A 57 -9.73 -0.25 3.91
C TYR A 57 -8.66 -1.21 3.35
N TYR A 58 -8.91 -1.81 2.18
CA TYR A 58 -8.01 -2.79 1.58
C TYR A 58 -6.63 -2.21 1.19
N PRO A 59 -6.53 -1.08 0.46
CA PRO A 59 -5.24 -0.46 0.15
C PRO A 59 -4.45 -0.07 1.40
N ILE A 60 -5.12 0.43 2.45
CA ILE A 60 -4.45 0.83 3.69
C ILE A 60 -3.89 -0.39 4.44
N TYR A 61 -4.66 -1.47 4.53
CA TYR A 61 -4.21 -2.71 5.17
C TYR A 61 -3.02 -3.31 4.43
N LEU A 62 -3.09 -3.36 3.09
CA LEU A 62 -2.00 -3.83 2.25
C LEU A 62 -0.77 -2.91 2.34
N GLY A 63 -0.95 -1.59 2.34
CA GLY A 63 0.17 -0.65 2.52
C GLY A 63 0.92 -0.90 3.82
N LYS A 64 0.21 -1.20 4.92
CA LYS A 64 0.83 -1.55 6.20
C LYS A 64 1.58 -2.88 6.16
N SER A 65 1.05 -3.90 5.47
CA SER A 65 1.74 -5.19 5.36
C SER A 65 2.98 -5.09 4.47
N TYR A 66 2.89 -4.37 3.35
CA TYR A 66 4.03 -4.12 2.47
C TYR A 66 5.14 -3.34 3.17
N GLY A 67 4.83 -2.24 3.86
CA GLY A 67 5.87 -1.47 4.57
C GLY A 67 6.60 -2.27 5.66
N LYS A 68 5.89 -3.17 6.36
CA LYS A 68 6.52 -4.02 7.39
C LYS A 68 7.32 -5.18 6.82
N LEU A 69 6.74 -5.89 5.85
CA LEU A 69 7.36 -7.11 5.33
C LEU A 69 8.44 -6.78 4.30
N PHE A 70 8.15 -5.92 3.33
CA PHE A 70 9.11 -5.60 2.28
C PHE A 70 10.16 -4.59 2.76
N ASP A 71 9.74 -3.38 3.13
CA ASP A 71 10.68 -2.30 3.45
C ASP A 71 11.48 -2.58 4.73
N GLN A 72 10.78 -2.79 5.85
CA GLN A 72 11.45 -3.03 7.14
C GLN A 72 11.91 -4.49 7.33
N GLY A 73 11.44 -5.42 6.52
CA GLY A 73 11.78 -6.84 6.65
C GLY A 73 12.87 -7.25 5.67
N TRP A 74 12.49 -7.48 4.41
CA TRP A 74 13.37 -8.03 3.39
C TRP A 74 14.51 -7.06 3.04
N PHE A 75 14.21 -5.78 2.82
CA PHE A 75 15.24 -4.81 2.45
C PHE A 75 16.25 -4.56 3.58
N GLU A 76 15.82 -4.56 4.84
CA GLU A 76 16.75 -4.48 5.97
C GLU A 76 17.57 -5.77 6.15
N TYR A 77 16.96 -6.94 5.96
CA TYR A 77 17.64 -8.24 6.08
C TYR A 77 18.69 -8.47 4.99
N TYR A 78 18.41 -8.10 3.74
CA TYR A 78 19.38 -8.20 2.64
C TYR A 78 20.24 -6.95 2.49
N GLY A 79 19.85 -5.85 3.12
CA GLY A 79 20.55 -4.58 3.08
C GLY A 79 21.60 -4.44 4.17
N GLY A 80 21.84 -3.19 4.55
CA GLY A 80 23.01 -2.77 5.32
C GLY A 80 23.10 -3.39 6.72
N LEU A 81 21.97 -3.66 7.40
CA LEU A 81 22.00 -4.17 8.77
C LEU A 81 22.67 -5.54 8.84
N ASN A 82 22.23 -6.47 7.99
CA ASN A 82 22.76 -7.83 8.03
C ASN A 82 24.12 -7.95 7.31
N LEU A 83 24.37 -7.12 6.29
CA LEU A 83 25.71 -6.97 5.72
C LEU A 83 26.72 -6.49 6.77
N SER A 84 26.37 -5.48 7.57
CA SER A 84 27.24 -4.99 8.65
C SER A 84 27.47 -6.05 9.73
N SER A 85 26.47 -6.89 10.02
CA SER A 85 26.58 -7.99 11.00
C SER A 85 27.53 -9.08 10.49
N GLN A 86 27.47 -9.41 9.20
CA GLN A 86 28.40 -10.36 8.57
C GLN A 86 29.83 -9.81 8.53
N LEU A 87 30.02 -8.53 8.21
CA LEU A 87 31.34 -7.90 8.26
C LEU A 87 31.94 -7.89 9.67
N LYS A 88 31.12 -7.71 10.72
CA LYS A 88 31.62 -7.86 12.10
C LYS A 88 32.14 -9.27 12.39
N LYS A 89 31.63 -10.32 11.74
CA LYS A 89 32.18 -11.68 11.92
C LYS A 89 33.57 -11.85 11.30
N SER A 90 33.90 -11.10 10.24
CA SER A 90 35.25 -11.15 9.64
C SER A 90 36.33 -10.52 10.52
N MET A 91 35.95 -9.82 11.59
CA MET A 91 36.90 -9.33 12.60
C MET A 91 37.71 -10.46 13.25
N ILE A 92 37.19 -11.69 13.28
CA ILE A 92 37.94 -12.88 13.75
C ILE A 92 39.13 -13.20 12.83
N LEU A 93 38.94 -13.08 11.51
CA LEU A 93 40.05 -13.22 10.54
C LEU A 93 41.06 -12.09 10.70
N GLN A 94 40.60 -10.89 11.09
CA GLN A 94 41.48 -9.76 11.34
C GLN A 94 42.35 -9.95 12.58
N ILE A 95 41.89 -10.70 13.59
CA ILE A 95 42.73 -11.07 14.73
C ILE A 95 43.91 -11.96 14.31
N LEU A 96 43.70 -12.85 13.33
CA LEU A 96 44.77 -13.67 12.77
C LEU A 96 45.79 -12.81 11.98
N SER A 97 45.39 -11.68 11.40
CA SER A 97 46.33 -10.84 10.64
C SER A 97 47.19 -9.89 11.50
N ILE A 98 46.86 -9.70 12.79
CA ILE A 98 47.61 -8.80 13.69
C ILE A 98 49.10 -9.23 13.80
N ASN A 99 49.36 -10.53 13.91
CA ASN A 99 50.72 -11.08 13.99
C ASN A 99 51.17 -11.72 12.67
N HIS A 100 51.02 -10.97 11.58
CA HIS A 100 51.29 -11.43 10.21
C HIS A 100 52.61 -12.19 10.07
N LEU A 101 53.71 -11.68 10.62
CA LEU A 101 55.05 -12.26 10.42
C LEU A 101 55.22 -13.64 11.09
N LYS A 102 54.76 -13.79 12.35
CA LYS A 102 54.80 -15.06 13.08
C LYS A 102 53.95 -16.13 12.40
N ILE A 103 52.77 -15.76 11.91
CA ILE A 103 51.83 -16.70 11.27
C ILE A 103 52.33 -17.13 9.90
N TYR A 104 52.89 -16.22 9.10
CA TYR A 104 53.52 -16.57 7.82
C TYR A 104 54.66 -17.58 7.99
N LEU A 105 55.54 -17.38 8.98
CA LEU A 105 56.62 -18.32 9.27
C LEU A 105 56.09 -19.71 9.69
N LEU A 106 55.02 -19.74 10.50
CA LEU A 106 54.41 -20.98 10.97
C LEU A 106 53.72 -21.76 9.84
N LEU A 107 53.06 -21.05 8.92
CA LEU A 107 52.48 -21.62 7.69
C LEU A 107 53.56 -22.20 6.76
N LEU A 108 54.69 -21.52 6.62
CA LEU A 108 55.81 -21.99 5.79
C LEU A 108 56.40 -23.29 6.33
N ILE A 109 56.54 -23.41 7.65
CA ILE A 109 57.00 -24.65 8.31
C ILE A 109 56.01 -25.80 8.06
N PHE A 110 54.71 -25.56 8.20
CA PHE A 110 53.69 -26.58 7.90
C PHE A 110 53.73 -27.04 6.45
N TRP A 111 53.93 -26.11 5.50
CA TRP A 111 54.02 -26.45 4.09
C TRP A 111 55.25 -27.30 3.77
N LEU A 112 56.41 -26.97 4.37
CA LEU A 112 57.61 -27.81 4.25
C LEU A 112 57.40 -29.21 4.83
N MET A 113 56.75 -29.33 6.00
CA MET A 113 56.40 -30.64 6.57
C MET A 113 55.49 -31.44 5.64
N PHE A 114 54.50 -30.79 5.01
CA PHE A 114 53.60 -31.44 4.06
C PHE A 114 54.33 -31.91 2.79
N LEU A 115 55.27 -31.11 2.28
CA LEU A 115 56.14 -31.52 1.17
C LEU A 115 56.99 -32.74 1.54
N ILE A 116 57.57 -32.76 2.74
CA ILE A 116 58.38 -33.88 3.23
C ILE A 116 57.54 -35.15 3.44
N LEU A 117 56.27 -35.02 3.85
CA LEU A 117 55.36 -36.15 4.06
C LEU A 117 54.81 -36.74 2.75
N ASN A 118 54.70 -35.94 1.69
CA ASN A 118 54.20 -36.38 0.39
C ASN A 118 55.32 -36.77 -0.60
N PHE A 119 56.58 -36.54 -0.24
CA PHE A 119 57.74 -37.18 -0.85
C PHE A 119 58.02 -38.52 -0.16
#